data_AF-A0A1Q8E5W6-F1
#
_entry.id   AF-A0A1Q8E5W6-F1
#
_cell.length_a   1.000
_cell.length_b   1.000
_cell.length_c   1.000
_cell.angle_alpha   90.00
_cell.angle_beta   90.00
_cell.angle_gamma   90.00
#
_symmetry.space_group_name_H-M   'P 1'
#
loop_
_entity.id
_entity.type
_entity.pdbx_description
1 polymer ?
#
loop_
_entity_poly.entity_id
_entity_poly.type
_entity_poly.pdbx_seq_one_letter_code
_entity_poly.pdbx_strand_id
1 'polypeptide(L)'
;MKQQKFNKFDPSQTEAYLTRMHLSGQALKQVSSWSGKMEFSSCKPEEMVYRIDVYQPSKKEVGFFPEYDDHYLSFFRDASWEMVCGMSPYVVWRKPAAAVDLPDESLLYNDRDSIYQYQKKIVRYRILSTFIIPCLSLPSVLRIFEWRWQEFAWSGTILLIWLAFVAYQLWTLYRLKKEL
;
A
#
# COMPACT_ATOMS: atom_id res chain seq x y z
N MET A 1 0.79 -24.71 0.12
CA MET A 1 1.38 -23.42 -0.29
C MET A 1 1.20 -22.41 0.83
N LYS A 2 2.20 -21.58 1.13
CA LYS A 2 2.09 -20.56 2.19
C LYS A 2 1.12 -19.47 1.73
N GLN A 3 0.06 -19.24 2.50
CA GLN A 3 -0.87 -18.12 2.27
C GLN A 3 -0.11 -16.81 2.52
N GLN A 4 0.16 -16.05 1.47
CA GLN A 4 0.79 -14.74 1.57
C GLN A 4 -0.30 -13.66 1.67
N LYS A 5 -0.06 -12.66 2.53
CA LYS A 5 -0.92 -11.48 2.64
C LYS A 5 -0.46 -10.42 1.63
N PHE A 6 -1.42 -9.69 1.07
CA PHE A 6 -1.14 -8.56 0.20
C PHE A 6 -0.37 -7.48 0.95
N ASN A 7 0.82 -7.15 0.46
CA ASN A 7 1.67 -6.14 1.08
C ASN A 7 1.42 -4.78 0.44
N LYS A 8 0.59 -3.96 1.11
CA LYS A 8 0.27 -2.59 0.68
C LYS A 8 1.50 -1.67 0.58
N PHE A 9 2.58 -1.99 1.29
CA PHE A 9 3.78 -1.15 1.37
C PHE A 9 4.88 -1.59 0.40
N ASP A 10 4.71 -2.73 -0.28
CA ASP A 10 5.65 -3.23 -1.29
C ASP A 10 4.85 -3.82 -2.47
N PRO A 11 4.30 -2.95 -3.34
CA PRO A 11 3.56 -3.38 -4.52
C PRO A 11 4.42 -4.19 -5.46
N SER A 12 5.68 -3.79 -5.69
CA SER A 12 6.64 -4.47 -6.56
C SER A 12 6.87 -5.93 -6.16
N GLN A 13 7.07 -6.19 -4.87
CA GLN A 13 7.19 -7.56 -4.36
C GLN A 13 5.89 -8.35 -4.56
N THR A 14 4.75 -7.70 -4.38
CA THR A 14 3.44 -8.33 -4.55
C THR A 14 3.20 -8.69 -6.03
N GLU A 15 3.48 -7.79 -6.96
CA GLU A 15 3.38 -8.03 -8.41
C GLU A 15 4.27 -9.19 -8.88
N ALA A 16 5.54 -9.20 -8.44
CA ALA A 16 6.47 -10.28 -8.75
C ALA A 16 6.00 -11.63 -8.19
N TYR A 17 5.39 -11.62 -7.00
CA TYR A 17 4.80 -12.82 -6.42
C TYR A 17 3.59 -13.31 -7.22
N LEU A 18 2.67 -12.41 -7.61
CA LEU A 18 1.50 -12.76 -8.41
C LEU A 18 1.88 -13.34 -9.78
N THR A 19 2.88 -12.76 -10.44
CA THR A 19 3.43 -13.24 -11.71
C THR A 19 3.96 -14.67 -11.56
N ARG A 20 4.76 -14.95 -10.52
CA ARG A 20 5.28 -16.30 -10.24
C ARG A 20 4.17 -17.30 -9.93
N MET A 21 3.14 -16.89 -9.22
CA MET A 21 1.99 -17.73 -8.90
C MET A 21 1.20 -18.11 -10.16
N HIS A 22 0.98 -17.14 -11.06
CA HIS A 22 0.28 -17.40 -12.33
C HIS A 22 1.08 -18.36 -13.23
N LEU A 23 2.40 -18.17 -13.31
CA LEU A 23 3.31 -19.11 -13.99
C LEU A 23 3.27 -20.53 -13.40
N SER A 24 2.93 -20.67 -12.12
CA SER A 24 2.71 -21.98 -11.48
C SER A 24 1.31 -22.56 -11.68
N GLY A 25 0.45 -21.89 -12.47
CA GLY A 25 -0.94 -22.29 -12.71
C GLY A 25 -1.91 -21.83 -11.62
N GLN A 26 -1.58 -20.76 -10.89
CA GLN A 26 -2.44 -20.17 -9.88
C GLN A 26 -2.68 -18.68 -10.12
N ALA A 27 -3.86 -18.36 -10.67
CA ALA A 27 -4.27 -16.98 -10.88
C ALA A 27 -4.87 -16.40 -9.60
N LEU A 28 -4.51 -15.16 -9.27
CA LEU A 28 -5.20 -14.40 -8.24
C LEU A 28 -6.68 -14.27 -8.62
N LYS A 29 -7.57 -14.61 -7.69
CA LYS A 29 -9.02 -14.47 -7.83
C LYS A 29 -9.53 -13.25 -7.09
N GLN A 30 -9.15 -13.13 -5.81
CA GLN A 30 -9.57 -12.02 -4.97
C GLN A 30 -8.60 -11.80 -3.82
N VAL A 31 -8.67 -10.63 -3.20
CA VAL A 31 -8.04 -10.38 -1.91
C VAL A 31 -9.10 -10.05 -0.88
N SER A 32 -9.11 -10.80 0.22
CA SER A 32 -10.05 -10.59 1.31
C SER A 32 -9.89 -9.19 1.90
N SER A 33 -10.93 -8.34 1.80
CA SER A 33 -10.90 -6.95 2.25
C SER A 33 -10.57 -6.80 3.73
N TRP A 34 -10.99 -7.76 4.56
CA TRP A 34 -10.75 -7.73 6.00
C TRP A 34 -9.34 -8.21 6.39
N SER A 35 -8.91 -9.33 5.81
CA SER A 35 -7.70 -10.03 6.26
C SER A 35 -6.45 -9.75 5.41
N GLY A 36 -6.64 -9.17 4.23
CA GLY A 36 -5.60 -8.99 3.21
C GLY A 36 -5.09 -10.33 2.65
N LYS A 37 -5.77 -11.45 2.92
CA LYS A 37 -5.38 -12.76 2.38
C LYS A 37 -5.72 -12.85 0.89
N MET A 38 -4.74 -13.28 0.10
CA MET A 38 -4.91 -13.52 -1.33
C MET A 38 -5.50 -14.91 -1.55
N GLU A 39 -6.54 -14.97 -2.36
CA GLU A 39 -7.19 -16.21 -2.78
C GLU A 39 -6.86 -16.48 -4.25
N PHE A 40 -6.48 -17.71 -4.54
CA PHE A 40 -6.04 -18.16 -5.85
C PHE A 40 -6.99 -19.21 -6.42
N SER A 41 -7.16 -19.20 -7.72
CA SER A 41 -7.84 -20.23 -8.49
C SER A 41 -6.87 -20.93 -9.43
N SER A 42 -7.04 -22.24 -9.63
CA SER A 42 -6.27 -22.99 -10.63
C SER A 42 -6.51 -22.41 -12.03
N CYS A 43 -5.43 -22.16 -12.77
CA CYS A 43 -5.45 -21.66 -14.14
C CYS A 43 -4.41 -22.40 -14.99
N LYS A 44 -4.45 -22.19 -16.31
CA LYS A 44 -3.35 -22.64 -17.18
C LYS A 44 -2.08 -21.84 -16.82
N PRO A 45 -0.92 -22.49 -16.68
CA PRO A 45 0.36 -21.79 -16.55
C PRO A 45 0.58 -20.88 -17.76
N GLU A 46 0.58 -19.57 -17.51
CA GLU A 46 0.78 -18.55 -18.54
C GLU A 46 1.59 -17.39 -17.95
N GLU A 47 2.42 -16.76 -18.78
CA GLU A 47 3.19 -15.60 -18.39
C GLU A 47 2.30 -14.36 -18.42
N MET A 48 1.93 -13.88 -17.24
CA MET A 48 1.06 -12.72 -17.05
C MET A 48 1.81 -11.65 -16.27
N VAL A 49 1.72 -10.41 -16.74
CA VAL A 49 2.21 -9.23 -16.02
C VAL A 49 1.10 -8.77 -15.09
N TYR A 50 1.43 -8.65 -13.80
CA TYR A 50 0.57 -8.05 -12.79
C TYR A 50 1.02 -6.64 -12.45
N ARG A 51 0.07 -5.71 -12.34
CA ARG A 51 0.30 -4.33 -11.90
C ARG A 51 -0.71 -3.91 -10.85
N ILE A 52 -0.25 -3.09 -9.91
CA ILE A 52 -1.08 -2.56 -8.83
C ILE A 52 -1.18 -1.05 -9.00
N ASP A 53 -2.39 -0.58 -9.29
CA ASP A 53 -2.70 0.85 -9.38
C ASP A 53 -3.40 1.35 -8.11
N VAL A 54 -3.42 2.66 -7.89
CA VAL A 54 -4.15 3.33 -6.80
C VAL A 54 -5.28 4.15 -7.40
N TYR A 55 -6.49 3.64 -7.25
CA TYR A 55 -7.70 4.35 -7.63
C TYR A 55 -8.00 5.47 -6.63
N GLN A 56 -8.01 6.71 -7.13
CA GLN A 56 -8.44 7.89 -6.39
C GLN A 56 -9.76 8.38 -6.99
N PRO A 57 -10.91 8.16 -6.32
CA PRO A 57 -12.19 8.60 -6.86
C PRO A 57 -12.22 10.13 -6.97
N SER A 58 -12.67 10.63 -8.11
CA SER A 58 -12.79 12.07 -8.41
C SER A 58 -13.91 12.74 -7.62
N LYS A 59 -14.94 11.98 -7.25
CA LYS A 59 -16.09 12.41 -6.45
C LYS A 59 -16.07 11.79 -5.06
N LYS A 60 -16.84 12.40 -4.14
CA LYS A 60 -17.04 12.06 -2.71
C LYS A 60 -17.63 10.65 -2.44
N GLU A 61 -17.44 9.68 -3.32
CA GLU A 61 -17.78 8.29 -3.08
C GLU A 61 -16.74 7.66 -2.15
N VAL A 62 -16.81 8.09 -0.90
CA VAL A 62 -16.02 7.56 0.22
C VAL A 62 -16.81 6.39 0.80
N GLY A 63 -16.90 5.30 0.04
CA GLY A 63 -17.53 4.04 0.46
C GLY A 63 -16.51 2.93 0.72
N PHE A 64 -16.88 1.93 1.53
CA PHE A 64 -16.08 0.71 1.71
C PHE A 64 -15.96 -0.12 0.41
N PHE A 65 -16.89 0.09 -0.52
CA PHE A 65 -16.93 -0.47 -1.87
C PHE A 65 -17.10 0.68 -2.87
N PRO A 66 -16.00 1.35 -3.27
CA PRO A 66 -16.11 2.39 -4.28
C PRO A 66 -16.54 1.77 -5.61
N GLU A 67 -17.51 2.38 -6.29
CA GLU A 67 -17.74 2.13 -7.71
C GLU A 67 -16.57 2.76 -8.48
N TYR A 68 -15.98 1.99 -9.40
CA TYR A 68 -14.92 2.51 -10.26
C TYR A 68 -15.57 3.33 -11.37
N ASP A 69 -15.07 4.54 -11.61
CA ASP A 69 -15.50 5.39 -12.71
C ASP A 69 -15.39 4.63 -14.04
N ASP A 70 -16.44 4.69 -14.87
CA ASP A 70 -16.45 4.06 -16.19
C ASP A 70 -15.27 4.53 -17.04
N HIS A 71 -14.87 5.81 -16.92
CA HIS A 71 -13.70 6.35 -17.61
C HIS A 71 -12.40 5.69 -17.13
N TYR A 72 -12.30 5.41 -15.82
CA TYR A 72 -11.15 4.68 -15.28
C TYR A 72 -11.12 3.26 -15.84
N LEU A 73 -12.24 2.53 -15.80
CA LEU A 73 -12.31 1.16 -16.31
C LEU A 73 -12.08 1.05 -17.83
N SER A 74 -12.62 2.00 -18.63
CA SER A 74 -12.44 1.99 -20.08
C SER A 74 -10.97 2.24 -20.46
N PHE A 75 -10.30 3.17 -19.77
CA PHE A 75 -8.88 3.48 -20.01
C PHE A 75 -7.99 2.23 -19.93
N PHE A 76 -8.18 1.37 -18.93
CA PHE A 76 -7.42 0.12 -18.79
C PHE A 76 -7.84 -0.94 -19.80
N ARG A 77 -9.14 -1.04 -20.09
CA ARG A 77 -9.68 -2.00 -21.07
C ARG A 77 -9.15 -1.73 -22.47
N ASP A 78 -9.06 -0.46 -22.86
CA ASP A 78 -8.53 -0.04 -24.15
C ASP A 78 -7.04 -0.41 -24.30
N ALA A 79 -6.29 -0.38 -23.19
CA ALA A 79 -4.90 -0.84 -23.11
C ALA A 79 -4.74 -2.38 -22.93
N SER A 80 -5.84 -3.13 -23.03
CA SER A 80 -5.92 -4.59 -22.87
C SER A 80 -5.53 -5.10 -21.47
N TRP A 81 -5.77 -4.29 -20.44
CA TRP A 81 -5.63 -4.72 -19.05
C TRP A 81 -6.94 -5.31 -18.51
N GLU A 82 -6.83 -6.43 -17.81
CA GLU A 82 -7.94 -7.09 -17.13
C GLU A 82 -7.92 -6.76 -15.64
N MET A 83 -9.05 -6.28 -15.11
CA MET A 83 -9.21 -6.06 -13.68
C MET A 83 -9.37 -7.40 -12.97
N VAL A 84 -8.49 -7.70 -12.01
CA VAL A 84 -8.56 -8.94 -11.23
C VAL A 84 -9.41 -8.72 -9.97
N CYS A 85 -9.01 -7.75 -9.14
CA CYS A 85 -9.73 -7.44 -7.92
C CYS A 85 -9.38 -6.05 -7.40
N GLY A 86 -10.31 -5.47 -6.66
CA GLY A 86 -10.14 -4.20 -5.95
C GLY A 86 -9.95 -4.39 -4.45
N MET A 87 -8.91 -3.79 -3.88
CA MET A 87 -8.72 -3.61 -2.46
C MET A 87 -8.47 -2.14 -2.15
N SER A 88 -9.54 -1.38 -1.95
CA SER A 88 -9.50 0.08 -1.80
C SER A 88 -8.31 0.59 -0.96
N PRO A 89 -7.49 1.51 -1.52
CA PRO A 89 -7.63 2.12 -2.85
C PRO A 89 -6.91 1.34 -3.98
N TYR A 90 -6.27 0.22 -3.66
CA TYR A 90 -5.45 -0.54 -4.61
C TYR A 90 -6.32 -1.34 -5.57
N VAL A 91 -5.97 -1.35 -6.85
CA VAL A 91 -6.62 -2.17 -7.88
C VAL A 91 -5.55 -3.03 -8.53
N VAL A 92 -5.82 -4.34 -8.58
CA VAL A 92 -4.90 -5.29 -9.21
C VAL A 92 -5.34 -5.54 -10.64
N TRP A 93 -4.44 -5.22 -11.58
CA TRP A 93 -4.59 -5.43 -13.01
C TRP A 93 -3.67 -6.55 -13.48
N ARG A 94 -4.07 -7.23 -14.54
CA ARG A 94 -3.20 -8.20 -15.24
C ARG A 94 -3.28 -8.05 -16.75
N LYS A 95 -2.21 -8.43 -17.43
CA LYS A 95 -2.13 -8.47 -18.91
C LYS A 95 -1.20 -9.61 -19.34
N PRO A 96 -1.49 -10.32 -20.44
CA PRO A 96 -0.57 -11.33 -20.98
C PRO A 96 0.77 -10.71 -21.35
N ALA A 97 1.88 -11.35 -20.96
CA ALA A 97 3.22 -10.84 -21.29
C ALA A 97 3.47 -10.81 -22.80
N ALA A 98 2.83 -11.71 -23.56
CA ALA A 98 2.88 -11.73 -25.02
C ALA A 98 2.19 -10.52 -25.69
N ALA A 99 1.32 -9.80 -24.97
CA ALA A 99 0.63 -8.60 -25.46
C ALA A 99 1.35 -7.30 -25.07
N VAL A 100 2.56 -7.41 -24.54
CA VAL A 100 3.42 -6.29 -24.15
C VAL A 100 4.55 -6.20 -25.18
N ASP A 101 4.43 -5.27 -26.13
CA ASP A 101 5.41 -5.13 -27.21
C ASP A 101 6.66 -4.36 -26.74
N LEU A 102 6.48 -3.43 -25.79
CA LEU A 102 7.54 -2.60 -25.23
C LEU A 102 7.58 -2.72 -23.70
N PRO A 103 8.77 -2.66 -23.07
CA PRO A 103 8.90 -2.68 -21.61
C PRO A 103 8.07 -1.59 -20.92
N ASP A 104 7.94 -0.42 -21.55
CA ASP A 104 7.14 0.71 -21.04
C ASP A 104 5.63 0.47 -21.13
N GLU A 105 5.14 -0.34 -22.07
CA GLU A 105 3.72 -0.72 -22.13
C GLU A 105 3.32 -1.66 -20.98
N SER A 106 4.31 -2.32 -20.37
CA SER A 106 4.12 -3.09 -19.16
C SER A 106 3.93 -2.18 -17.93
N LEU A 107 4.33 -0.91 -18.01
CA LEU A 107 4.20 0.05 -16.93
C LEU A 107 2.87 0.77 -17.09
N LEU A 108 2.03 0.73 -16.05
CA LEU A 108 0.93 1.68 -15.99
C LEU A 108 1.55 3.05 -15.71
N TYR A 109 1.20 4.04 -16.55
CA TYR A 109 1.73 5.41 -16.51
C TYR A 109 1.59 6.11 -15.14
N ASN A 110 0.72 5.61 -14.25
CA ASN A 110 0.37 6.25 -12.99
C ASN A 110 0.92 5.53 -11.75
N ASP A 111 1.45 4.31 -11.85
CA ASP A 111 1.53 3.40 -10.69
C ASP A 111 2.47 3.90 -9.59
N ARG A 112 3.74 4.14 -9.88
CA ARG A 112 4.73 4.34 -8.81
C ARG A 112 4.56 5.68 -8.11
N ASP A 113 4.38 6.75 -8.88
CA ASP A 113 4.20 8.09 -8.32
C ASP A 113 2.87 8.24 -7.59
N SER A 114 1.77 7.73 -8.13
CA SER A 114 0.46 7.81 -7.45
C SER A 114 0.45 6.98 -6.17
N ILE A 115 1.04 5.78 -6.18
CA ILE A 115 1.24 4.95 -4.99
C ILE A 115 2.06 5.72 -3.96
N TYR A 116 3.18 6.32 -4.37
CA TYR A 116 4.02 7.10 -3.46
C TYR A 116 3.27 8.27 -2.84
N GLN A 117 2.56 9.08 -3.62
CA GLN A 117 1.77 10.21 -3.11
C GLN A 117 0.67 9.74 -2.15
N TYR A 118 0.00 8.64 -2.45
CA TYR A 118 -1.03 8.07 -1.59
C TYR A 118 -0.44 7.57 -0.26
N GLN A 119 0.65 6.80 -0.31
CA GLN A 119 1.32 6.30 0.90
C GLN A 119 1.87 7.46 1.74
N LYS A 120 2.45 8.49 1.11
CA LYS A 120 2.89 9.72 1.78
C LYS A 120 1.74 10.42 2.51
N LYS A 121 0.56 10.50 1.89
CA LYS A 121 -0.65 11.04 2.50
C LYS A 121 -1.05 10.24 3.75
N ILE A 122 -1.12 8.91 3.66
CA ILE A 122 -1.41 8.04 4.82
C ILE A 122 -0.43 8.26 5.96
N VAL A 123 0.88 8.21 5.66
CA VAL A 123 1.92 8.34 6.69
C VAL A 123 1.84 9.71 7.36
N ARG A 124 1.59 10.78 6.59
CA ARG A 124 1.36 12.11 7.14
C ARG A 124 0.17 12.15 8.09
N TYR A 125 -0.96 11.53 7.73
CA TYR A 125 -2.12 11.45 8.62
C TYR A 125 -1.87 10.60 9.86
N ARG A 126 -1.13 9.49 9.75
CA ARG A 126 -0.76 8.66 10.91
C ARG A 126 0.07 9.46 11.90
N ILE A 127 1.14 10.11 11.43
CA ILE A 127 2.01 10.95 12.27
C ILE A 127 1.19 12.08 12.90
N LEU A 128 0.34 12.76 12.13
CA LEU A 128 -0.49 13.86 12.63
C LEU A 128 -1.51 13.37 13.68
N SER A 129 -2.13 12.22 13.47
CA SER A 129 -3.11 11.64 14.41
C SER A 129 -2.46 11.26 15.75
N THR A 130 -1.19 10.83 15.71
CA THR A 130 -0.44 10.44 16.91
C THR A 130 0.31 11.62 17.53
N PHE A 131 0.21 12.83 16.97
CA PHE A 131 0.92 14.01 17.46
C PHE A 131 0.45 14.46 18.87
N ILE A 132 -0.72 14.02 19.32
CA ILE A 132 -1.20 14.32 20.67
C ILE A 132 -0.35 13.68 21.77
N ILE A 133 0.32 12.55 21.48
CA ILE A 133 1.16 11.82 22.43
C ILE A 133 2.32 12.70 22.94
N PRO A 134 3.18 13.28 22.08
CA PRO A 134 4.22 14.19 22.53
C PRO A 134 3.66 15.46 23.18
N CYS A 135 2.53 16.00 22.71
CA CYS A 135 1.92 17.19 23.35
C CYS A 135 1.56 16.96 24.83
N LEU A 136 1.13 15.75 25.21
CA LEU A 136 0.78 15.43 26.59
C LEU A 136 2.01 15.12 27.46
N SER A 137 3.08 14.57 26.88
CA SER A 137 4.30 14.20 27.62
C SER A 137 5.39 15.28 27.63
N LEU A 138 5.34 16.28 26.76
CA LEU A 138 6.31 17.38 26.73
C LEU A 138 6.32 18.22 28.03
N PRO A 139 5.18 18.62 28.63
CA PRO A 139 5.19 19.42 29.86
C PRO A 139 5.82 18.68 31.06
N SER A 140 5.65 17.36 31.16
CA SER A 140 6.28 16.56 32.23
C SER A 140 7.78 16.41 32.02
N VAL A 141 8.25 16.32 30.76
CA VAL A 141 9.69 16.29 30.44
C VAL A 141 10.36 17.65 30.63
N LEU A 142 9.69 18.76 30.29
CA LEU A 142 10.23 20.12 30.45
C LEU A 142 10.32 20.57 31.92
N ARG A 143 9.51 19.98 32.82
CA ARG A 143 9.58 20.20 34.27
C ARG A 143 10.71 19.38 34.92
N ILE A 144 11.93 19.55 34.42
CA ILE A 144 13.16 18.87 34.90
C ILE A 144 13.43 19.17 36.39
N PHE A 145 12.85 20.26 36.92
CA PHE A 145 13.12 20.80 38.24
C PHE A 145 12.34 20.14 39.39
N GLU A 146 11.20 19.48 39.12
CA GLU A 146 10.42 18.77 40.14
C GLU A 146 10.81 17.29 40.11
N TRP A 147 11.69 16.87 41.04
CA TRP A 147 12.26 15.53 41.16
C TRP A 147 11.22 14.42 41.38
N ARG A 148 10.53 14.01 40.30
CA ARG A 148 9.81 12.73 40.20
C ARG A 148 10.44 11.91 39.07
N TRP A 149 11.60 11.33 39.37
CA TRP A 149 12.38 10.48 38.45
C TRP A 149 11.53 9.44 37.70
N GLN A 150 10.51 8.89 38.37
CA GLN A 150 9.57 7.95 37.78
C GLN A 150 8.74 8.55 36.64
N GLU A 151 8.17 9.75 36.81
CA GLU A 151 7.36 10.42 35.77
C GLU A 151 8.20 10.82 34.56
N PHE A 152 9.43 11.23 34.80
CA PHE A 152 10.39 11.54 33.75
C PHE A 152 10.77 10.30 32.95
N ALA A 153 11.11 9.19 33.63
CA ALA A 153 11.43 7.93 32.97
C ALA A 153 10.25 7.40 32.13
N TRP A 154 9.02 7.45 32.66
CA TRP A 154 7.81 7.06 31.94
C TRP A 154 7.53 7.95 30.73
N SER A 155 7.54 9.27 30.92
CA SER A 155 7.29 10.24 29.83
C SER A 155 8.36 10.16 28.74
N GLY A 156 9.63 10.03 29.12
CA GLY A 156 10.75 9.84 28.20
C GLY A 156 10.65 8.54 27.41
N THR A 157 10.24 7.44 28.05
CA THR A 157 10.04 6.15 27.37
C THR A 157 8.92 6.23 26.32
N ILE A 158 7.79 6.87 26.66
CA ILE A 158 6.68 7.07 25.72
C ILE A 158 7.12 7.91 24.52
N LEU A 159 7.88 8.98 24.75
CA LEU A 159 8.44 9.82 23.69
C LEU A 159 9.40 9.03 22.77
N LEU A 160 10.27 8.20 23.34
CA LEU A 160 11.19 7.37 22.56
C LEU A 160 10.44 6.37 21.68
N ILE A 161 9.40 5.72 22.21
CA ILE A 161 8.55 4.80 21.43
C ILE A 161 7.86 5.56 20.29
N TRP A 162 7.34 6.76 20.56
CA TRP A 162 6.71 7.59 19.54
C TRP A 162 7.70 8.03 18.45
N LEU A 163 8.91 8.46 18.82
CA LEU A 163 9.97 8.81 17.87
C LEU A 163 10.39 7.61 17.02
N ALA A 164 10.52 6.42 17.62
CA ALA A 164 10.80 5.19 16.90
C ALA A 164 9.67 4.84 15.90
N PHE A 165 8.41 5.01 16.29
CA PHE A 165 7.27 4.85 15.40
C PHE A 165 7.31 5.83 14.22
N VAL A 166 7.55 7.12 14.47
CA VAL A 166 7.67 8.14 13.41
C VAL A 166 8.83 7.82 12.48
N ALA A 167 10.00 7.46 13.04
CA ALA A 167 11.18 7.08 12.27
C ALA A 167 10.90 5.86 11.37
N TYR A 168 10.21 4.85 11.87
CA TYR A 168 9.80 3.69 11.09
C TYR A 168 8.89 4.05 9.91
N GLN A 169 7.89 4.93 10.13
CA GLN A 169 7.00 5.36 9.04
C GLN A 169 7.75 6.19 7.99
N LEU A 170 8.64 7.09 8.42
CA LEU A 170 9.48 7.88 7.51
C LEU A 170 10.47 7.00 6.75
N TRP A 171 11.06 6.00 7.40
CA TRP A 171 11.95 5.03 6.77
C TRP A 171 11.21 4.21 5.70
N THR A 172 9.98 3.78 5.99
CA THR A 172 9.12 3.07 5.02
C THR A 172 8.85 3.95 3.79
N LEU A 173 8.52 5.23 3.97
CA LEU A 173 8.35 6.16 2.85
C LEU A 173 9.66 6.41 2.08
N TYR A 174 10.79 6.51 2.78
CA TYR A 174 12.08 6.71 2.15
C TYR A 174 12.46 5.52 1.27
N ARG A 175 12.22 4.30 1.77
CA ARG A 175 12.41 3.08 0.99
C ARG A 175 11.56 3.10 -0.28
N LEU A 176 10.27 3.42 -0.16
CA LEU A 176 9.36 3.50 -1.31
C LEU A 176 9.81 4.55 -2.33
N LYS A 177 10.30 5.71 -1.87
CA LYS A 177 10.85 6.75 -2.76
C LYS A 177 12.09 6.27 -3.52
N LYS A 178 12.88 5.36 -2.94
CA LYS A 178 14.09 4.82 -3.58
C LYS A 178 13.76 3.77 -4.64
N GLU A 179 12.62 3.09 -4.51
CA GLU A 179 12.11 2.10 -5.48
C GLU A 179 11.40 2.75 -6.68
N LEU A 180 11.14 4.07 -6.57
CA LEU A 180 10.60 4.93 -7.62
C LEU A 180 11.72 5.38 -8.57
#